data_AF-A0A839QB43-F1
#
_entry.id   AF-A0A839QB43-F1
#
_cell.length_a   1.000
_cell.length_b   1.000
_cell.length_c   1.000
_cell.angle_alpha   90.00
_cell.angle_beta   90.00
_cell.angle_gamma   90.00
#
_symmetry.space_group_name_H-M   'P 1'
#
loop_
_entity.id
_entity.type
_entity.pdbx_description
1 polymer ?
#
loop_
_entity_poly.entity_id
_entity_poly.type
_entity_poly.pdbx_seq_one_letter_code
_entity_poly.pdbx_strand_id
1 'polypeptide(L)'
;MSAVLEPIISEVASLVDAASLPRSAQARAERLLVGYAALAVRHRQVFPLLTGDPVVGEMLRARPHWGALVDRQLALCAGVEPGLGGQVKAALVMSGIAAAAGVDYDDADEEALRSELIAAGRRTLGLRGPRRDPRR
;
A
#
# COMPACT_ATOMS: atom_id res chain seq x y z
N MET A 1 -2.69 -24.20 6.93
CA MET A 1 -2.41 -22.79 7.30
C MET A 1 -2.81 -21.76 6.23
N SER A 2 -3.47 -22.12 5.12
CA SER A 2 -3.86 -21.17 4.05
C SER A 2 -5.06 -20.25 4.38
N ALA A 3 -5.93 -20.64 5.32
CA ALA A 3 -7.21 -19.95 5.57
C ALA A 3 -7.08 -18.54 6.17
N VAL A 4 -5.96 -18.20 6.82
CA VAL A 4 -5.78 -16.91 7.52
C VAL A 4 -5.47 -15.76 6.56
N LEU A 5 -4.84 -16.04 5.42
CA LEU A 5 -4.51 -15.01 4.43
C LEU A 5 -5.66 -14.70 3.46
N GLU A 6 -6.59 -15.64 3.29
CA GLU A 6 -7.72 -15.48 2.35
C GLU A 6 -8.54 -14.21 2.58
N PRO A 7 -8.94 -13.87 3.82
CA PRO A 7 -9.70 -12.65 4.08
C PRO A 7 -8.92 -11.40 3.68
N ILE A 8 -7.63 -11.35 4.03
CA ILE A 8 -6.77 -10.19 3.74
C ILE A 8 -6.58 -10.02 2.23
N ILE A 9 -6.40 -11.12 1.50
CA ILE A 9 -6.27 -11.09 0.03
C ILE A 9 -7.57 -10.59 -0.61
N SER A 10 -8.73 -11.03 -0.11
CA SER A 10 -10.03 -10.55 -0.57
C SER A 10 -10.23 -9.05 -0.31
N GLU A 11 -9.79 -8.57 0.85
CA GLU A 11 -9.85 -7.15 1.21
C GLU A 11 -8.91 -6.29 0.35
N VAL A 12 -7.69 -6.77 0.08
CA VAL A 12 -6.75 -6.10 -0.83
C VAL A 12 -7.32 -6.07 -2.26
N ALA A 13 -7.93 -7.16 -2.74
CA ALA A 13 -8.59 -7.19 -4.04
C ALA A 13 -9.73 -6.17 -4.12
N SER A 14 -10.62 -6.16 -3.13
CA SER A 14 -11.73 -5.20 -3.05
C SER A 14 -11.24 -3.76 -3.00
N LEU A 15 -10.14 -3.51 -2.29
CA LEU A 15 -9.50 -2.20 -2.24
C LEU A 15 -8.95 -1.79 -3.62
N VAL A 16 -8.22 -2.67 -4.30
CA VAL A 16 -7.66 -2.38 -5.64
C VAL A 16 -8.77 -2.07 -6.63
N ASP A 17 -9.87 -2.82 -6.59
CA ASP A 17 -11.03 -2.56 -7.44
C ASP A 17 -11.66 -1.21 -7.13
N ALA A 18 -11.92 -0.90 -5.85
CA ALA A 18 -12.46 0.39 -5.44
C ALA A 18 -11.51 1.57 -5.77
N ALA A 19 -10.20 1.37 -5.65
CA ALA A 19 -9.18 2.36 -5.94
C ALA A 19 -9.01 2.61 -7.44
N SER A 20 -9.46 1.71 -8.31
CA SER A 20 -9.41 1.89 -9.76
C SER A 20 -10.50 2.81 -10.32
N LEU A 21 -11.59 3.02 -9.56
CA LEU A 21 -12.78 3.78 -9.99
C LEU A 21 -12.53 5.26 -10.32
N PRO A 22 -11.71 6.03 -9.57
CA PRO A 22 -11.45 7.42 -9.90
C PRO A 22 -10.86 7.62 -11.30
N ARG A 23 -11.01 8.82 -11.87
CA ARG A 23 -10.53 9.11 -13.24
C ARG A 23 -9.05 9.49 -13.34
N SER A 24 -8.49 10.15 -12.33
CA SER A 24 -7.08 10.57 -12.34
C SER A 24 -6.18 9.57 -11.63
N ALA A 25 -4.95 9.43 -12.11
CA ALA A 25 -3.95 8.56 -11.48
C ALA A 25 -3.65 8.97 -10.03
N GLN A 26 -3.60 10.28 -9.76
CA GLN A 26 -3.42 10.82 -8.41
C GLN A 26 -4.55 10.39 -7.47
N ALA A 27 -5.81 10.47 -7.91
CA ALA A 27 -6.94 10.06 -7.07
C ALA A 27 -6.98 8.54 -6.84
N ARG A 28 -6.58 7.75 -7.84
CA ARG A 28 -6.46 6.29 -7.72
C ARG A 28 -5.37 5.91 -6.71
N ALA A 29 -4.18 6.46 -6.86
CA ALA A 29 -3.05 6.21 -5.96
C ALA A 29 -3.35 6.68 -4.53
N GLU A 30 -3.96 7.86 -4.36
CA GLU A 30 -4.39 8.37 -3.06
C GLU A 30 -5.40 7.43 -2.39
N ARG A 31 -6.41 6.96 -3.14
CA ARG A 31 -7.42 6.02 -2.61
C ARG A 31 -6.80 4.68 -2.23
N LEU A 32 -5.89 4.16 -3.06
CA LEU A 32 -5.17 2.93 -2.77
C LEU A 32 -4.29 3.08 -1.52
N LEU A 33 -3.52 4.15 -1.43
CA LEU A 33 -2.62 4.44 -0.31
C LEU A 33 -3.38 4.50 1.02
N VAL A 34 -4.44 5.30 1.07
CA VAL A 34 -5.25 5.47 2.30
C VAL A 34 -5.86 4.13 2.73
N GLY A 35 -6.44 3.39 1.80
CA GLY A 35 -7.02 2.08 2.10
C GLY A 35 -5.98 1.05 2.52
N TYR A 36 -4.83 1.01 1.85
CA TYR A 36 -3.79 0.01 2.13
C TYR A 36 -3.14 0.26 3.48
N ALA A 37 -2.89 1.52 3.85
CA ALA A 37 -2.43 1.88 5.19
C ALA A 37 -3.46 1.48 6.27
N ALA A 38 -4.75 1.65 6.02
CA ALA A 38 -5.79 1.22 6.95
C ALA A 38 -5.81 -0.32 7.12
N LEU A 39 -5.68 -1.07 6.03
CA LEU A 39 -5.57 -2.54 6.11
C LEU A 39 -4.29 -2.97 6.84
N ALA A 40 -3.16 -2.32 6.57
CA ALA A 40 -1.88 -2.66 7.17
C ALA A 40 -1.89 -2.49 8.69
N VAL A 41 -2.45 -1.39 9.19
CA VAL A 41 -2.58 -1.14 10.63
C VAL A 41 -3.54 -2.15 11.27
N ARG A 42 -4.73 -2.36 10.67
CA ARG A 42 -5.71 -3.33 11.18
C ARG A 42 -5.16 -4.76 11.24
N HIS A 43 -4.27 -5.11 10.32
CA HIS A 43 -3.65 -6.43 10.23
C HIS A 43 -2.14 -6.36 10.48
N ARG A 44 -1.71 -5.58 11.50
CA ARG A 44 -0.30 -5.32 11.83
C ARG A 44 0.58 -6.55 12.04
N GLN A 45 -0.01 -7.68 12.42
CA GLN A 45 0.71 -8.94 12.59
C GLN A 45 0.89 -9.74 11.29
N VAL A 46 0.08 -9.47 10.26
CA VAL A 46 0.05 -10.26 9.03
C VAL A 46 0.74 -9.54 7.87
N PHE A 47 0.54 -8.24 7.73
CA PHE A 47 1.14 -7.45 6.65
C PHE A 47 2.67 -7.56 6.55
N PRO A 48 3.43 -7.52 7.67
CA PRO A 48 4.89 -7.66 7.61
C PRO A 48 5.34 -9.00 7.02
N LEU A 49 4.55 -10.06 7.24
CA LEU A 49 4.84 -11.40 6.71
C LEU A 49 4.72 -11.44 5.19
N LEU A 50 3.83 -10.65 4.59
CA LEU A 50 3.64 -10.59 3.13
C LEU A 50 4.89 -10.11 2.39
N THR A 51 5.76 -9.34 3.08
CA THR A 51 6.97 -8.76 2.49
C THR A 51 8.26 -9.31 3.08
N GLY A 52 8.23 -9.81 4.32
CA GLY A 52 9.42 -10.22 5.07
C GLY A 52 9.59 -11.72 5.21
N ASP A 53 8.53 -12.52 5.03
CA ASP A 53 8.61 -13.98 5.17
C ASP A 53 8.72 -14.64 3.78
N PRO A 54 9.85 -15.31 3.47
CA PRO A 54 10.05 -15.94 2.17
C PRO A 54 9.10 -17.13 1.92
N VAL A 55 8.68 -17.86 2.97
CA VAL A 55 7.72 -18.97 2.86
C VAL A 55 6.33 -18.45 2.52
N VAL A 56 5.91 -17.35 3.16
CA VAL A 56 4.66 -16.67 2.80
C VAL A 56 4.74 -16.15 1.37
N GLY A 57 5.87 -15.58 0.96
CA GLY A 57 6.11 -15.13 -0.40
C GLY A 57 6.01 -16.25 -1.44
N GLU A 58 6.55 -17.44 -1.16
CA GLU A 58 6.42 -18.63 -2.02
C GLU A 58 4.98 -19.11 -2.11
N MET A 59 4.29 -19.19 -0.97
CA MET A 59 2.89 -19.60 -0.92
C MET A 59 1.99 -18.66 -1.71
N LEU A 60 2.20 -17.35 -1.60
CA LEU A 60 1.48 -16.34 -2.36
C LEU A 60 1.76 -16.42 -3.87
N ARG A 61 3.02 -16.67 -4.26
CA ARG A 61 3.39 -16.89 -5.67
C ARG A 61 2.73 -18.14 -6.28
N ALA A 62 2.48 -19.17 -5.47
CA ALA A 62 1.79 -20.38 -5.90
C ALA A 62 0.27 -20.17 -6.11
N ARG A 63 -0.31 -19.07 -5.61
CA ARG A 63 -1.74 -18.79 -5.74
C ARG A 63 -2.08 -18.22 -7.11
N PRO A 64 -3.11 -18.77 -7.79
CA PRO A 64 -3.66 -18.17 -9.00
C PRO A 64 -4.04 -16.70 -8.73
N HIS A 65 -3.74 -15.82 -9.69
CA HIS A 65 -4.11 -14.40 -9.71
C HIS A 65 -3.47 -13.47 -8.67
N TRP A 66 -2.70 -13.98 -7.70
CA TRP A 66 -2.04 -13.11 -6.71
C TRP A 66 -1.04 -12.14 -7.37
N GLY A 67 -0.19 -12.66 -8.28
CA GLY A 67 0.75 -11.81 -9.02
C GLY A 67 0.03 -10.70 -9.79
N ALA A 68 -1.06 -11.03 -10.49
CA ALA A 68 -1.86 -10.04 -11.22
C ALA A 68 -2.52 -8.99 -10.30
N LEU A 69 -2.92 -9.38 -9.08
CA LEU A 69 -3.43 -8.44 -8.09
C LEU A 69 -2.34 -7.47 -7.63
N VAL A 70 -1.14 -7.97 -7.30
CA VAL A 70 0.00 -7.14 -6.91
C VAL A 70 0.43 -6.22 -8.06
N ASP A 71 0.45 -6.71 -9.30
CA ASP A 71 0.77 -5.89 -10.47
C ASP A 71 -0.24 -4.76 -10.67
N ARG A 72 -1.54 -5.04 -10.55
CA ARG A 72 -2.60 -4.02 -10.61
C ARG A 72 -2.44 -2.99 -9.48
N GLN A 73 -2.15 -3.45 -8.28
CA GLN A 73 -1.92 -2.61 -7.11
C GLN A 73 -0.74 -1.65 -7.34
N LEU A 74 0.41 -2.18 -7.76
CA LEU A 74 1.60 -1.38 -8.05
C LEU A 74 1.34 -0.40 -9.21
N ALA A 75 0.61 -0.82 -10.25
CA ALA A 75 0.27 0.03 -11.38
C ALA A 75 -0.57 1.25 -11.00
N LEU A 76 -1.51 1.12 -10.05
CA LEU A 76 -2.30 2.26 -9.57
C LEU A 76 -1.43 3.34 -8.93
N CYS A 77 -0.43 2.96 -8.13
CA CYS A 77 0.53 3.89 -7.53
C CYS A 77 1.53 4.43 -8.55
N ALA A 78 2.09 3.56 -9.40
CA ALA A 78 3.07 3.94 -10.41
C ALA A 78 2.50 4.89 -11.46
N GLY A 79 1.17 4.86 -11.70
CA GLY A 79 0.50 5.76 -12.63
C GLY A 79 0.63 7.25 -12.31
N VAL A 80 1.07 7.62 -11.10
CA VAL A 80 1.34 9.02 -10.73
C VAL A 80 2.56 9.58 -11.48
N GLU A 81 3.57 8.74 -11.75
CA GLU A 81 4.81 9.13 -12.41
C GLU A 81 5.21 8.07 -13.47
N PRO A 82 5.19 8.42 -14.76
CA PRO A 82 5.57 7.47 -15.81
C PRO A 82 7.01 6.97 -15.69
N GLY A 83 7.22 5.68 -15.99
CA GLY A 83 8.55 5.07 -16.06
C GLY A 83 9.04 4.46 -14.75
N LEU A 84 10.34 4.16 -14.71
CA LEU A 84 10.98 3.42 -13.61
C LEU A 84 10.83 4.13 -12.25
N GLY A 85 10.83 5.47 -12.24
CA GLY A 85 10.68 6.27 -11.02
C GLY A 85 9.36 5.98 -10.28
N GLY A 86 8.23 5.98 -11.00
CA GLY A 86 6.93 5.63 -10.42
C GLY A 86 6.83 4.17 -9.98
N GLN A 87 7.42 3.25 -10.75
CA GLN A 87 7.47 1.82 -10.39
C GLN A 87 8.23 1.59 -9.08
N VAL A 88 9.41 2.19 -8.93
CA VAL A 88 10.24 2.09 -7.72
C VAL A 88 9.53 2.74 -6.53
N LYS A 89 8.93 3.92 -6.70
CA LYS A 89 8.16 4.58 -5.64
C LYS A 89 6.96 3.75 -5.19
N ALA A 90 6.23 3.14 -6.13
CA ALA A 90 5.12 2.24 -5.82
C ALA A 90 5.61 1.05 -4.99
N ALA A 91 6.66 0.35 -5.42
CA ALA A 91 7.22 -0.77 -4.67
C ALA A 91 7.68 -0.36 -3.26
N LEU A 92 8.43 0.74 -3.15
CA LEU A 92 8.89 1.28 -1.86
C LEU A 92 7.73 1.59 -0.91
N VAL A 93 6.66 2.21 -1.40
CA VAL A 93 5.51 2.56 -0.55
C VAL A 93 4.74 1.32 -0.12
N MET A 94 4.43 0.41 -1.04
CA MET A 94 3.62 -0.77 -0.70
C MET A 94 4.38 -1.69 0.25
N SER A 95 5.65 -1.99 -0.06
CA SER A 95 6.48 -2.81 0.81
C SER A 95 6.81 -2.11 2.14
N GLY A 96 7.10 -0.81 2.08
CA GLY A 96 7.41 -0.02 3.27
C GLY A 96 6.24 0.06 4.24
N ILE A 97 5.01 0.28 3.75
CA ILE A 97 3.80 0.29 4.61
C ILE A 97 3.57 -1.09 5.25
N ALA A 98 3.69 -2.17 4.47
CA ALA A 98 3.49 -3.52 4.98
C ALA A 98 4.49 -3.87 6.08
N ALA A 99 5.76 -3.53 5.89
CA ALA A 99 6.80 -3.76 6.91
C ALA A 99 6.64 -2.83 8.12
N ALA A 100 6.43 -1.53 7.89
CA ALA A 100 6.36 -0.52 8.95
C ALA A 100 5.15 -0.71 9.87
N ALA A 101 4.06 -1.30 9.39
CA ALA A 101 2.90 -1.61 10.23
C ALA A 101 3.20 -2.63 11.35
N GLY A 102 4.22 -3.48 11.18
CA GLY A 102 4.62 -4.48 12.17
C GLY A 102 5.62 -4.01 13.22
N VAL A 103 6.17 -2.81 13.05
CA VAL A 103 7.13 -2.23 14.01
C VAL A 103 6.40 -1.89 15.30
N ASP A 104 7.06 -2.15 16.43
CA ASP A 104 6.56 -1.73 17.73
C ASP A 104 6.92 -0.27 17.98
N TYR A 105 5.93 0.61 17.99
CA TYR A 105 6.10 2.06 18.20
C TYR A 105 5.69 2.48 19.61
N ASP A 106 5.83 1.57 20.58
CA ASP A 106 5.46 1.74 21.99
C ASP A 106 3.99 2.20 22.14
N ASP A 107 3.75 3.51 22.24
CA ASP A 107 2.46 4.16 22.57
C ASP A 107 1.65 4.65 21.34
N ALA A 108 2.06 4.32 20.11
CA ALA A 108 1.34 4.80 18.93
C ALA A 108 -0.04 4.12 18.79
N ASP A 109 -1.10 4.91 18.90
CA ASP A 109 -2.46 4.50 18.52
C ASP A 109 -2.53 4.18 17.01
N GLU A 110 -3.42 3.27 16.64
CA GLU A 110 -3.65 2.83 15.25
C GLU A 110 -3.91 4.00 14.31
N GLU A 111 -4.67 5.01 14.76
CA GLU A 111 -4.94 6.20 13.96
C GLU A 111 -3.67 7.04 13.71
N ALA A 112 -2.82 7.18 14.73
CA ALA A 112 -1.56 7.92 14.62
C ALA A 112 -0.62 7.20 13.64
N LEU A 113 -0.47 5.88 13.78
CA LEU A 113 0.33 5.08 12.87
C LEU A 113 -0.22 5.16 11.43
N ARG A 114 -1.53 5.01 11.24
CA ARG A 114 -2.17 5.13 9.93
C ARG A 114 -1.89 6.49 9.29
N SER A 115 -2.03 7.57 10.06
CA SER A 115 -1.76 8.93 9.61
C SER A 115 -0.31 9.10 9.14
N GLU A 116 0.66 8.59 9.91
CA GLU A 116 2.07 8.67 9.54
C GLU A 116 2.42 7.84 8.30
N LEU A 117 1.88 6.62 8.17
CA LEU A 117 2.05 5.77 6.99
C LEU A 117 1.51 6.46 5.73
N ILE A 118 0.30 7.03 5.81
CA ILE A 118 -0.29 7.80 4.70
C ILE A 118 0.57 9.03 4.40
N ALA A 119 1.01 9.76 5.43
CA ALA A 119 1.80 10.95 5.26
C ALA A 119 3.15 10.66 4.59
N ALA A 120 3.81 9.54 4.93
CA ALA A 120 5.03 9.08 4.30
C ALA A 120 4.77 8.63 2.85
N GLY A 121 3.76 7.79 2.63
CA GLY A 121 3.40 7.31 1.28
C GLY A 121 3.07 8.46 0.33
N ARG A 122 2.32 9.47 0.77
CA ARG A 122 1.99 10.65 -0.05
C ARG A 122 3.24 11.42 -0.47
N ARG A 123 4.24 11.54 0.43
CA ARG A 123 5.52 12.20 0.11
C ARG A 123 6.29 11.42 -0.94
N THR A 124 6.43 10.11 -0.74
CA THR A 124 7.19 9.24 -1.65
C THR A 124 6.56 9.17 -3.05
N LEU A 125 5.22 9.07 -3.13
CA LEU A 125 4.49 9.05 -4.40
C LEU A 125 4.36 10.42 -5.07
N GLY A 126 4.77 11.52 -4.42
CA GLY A 126 4.56 12.86 -4.97
C GLY A 126 3.09 13.29 -5.03
N LEU A 127 2.22 12.72 -4.18
CA LEU A 127 0.78 13.05 -4.13
C LEU A 127 0.50 14.38 -3.44
N ARG A 128 1.49 14.92 -2.71
CA ARG A 128 1.44 16.32 -2.26
C ARG A 128 1.85 17.21 -3.43
N GLY A 129 0.93 18.08 -3.88
CA GLY A 129 1.32 19.20 -4.73
C GLY A 129 2.39 20.05 -4.05
N PRO A 130 3.20 20.82 -4.80
CA PRO A 130 4.05 21.84 -4.20
C PRO A 130 3.18 22.67 -3.27
N ARG A 131 3.59 22.87 -2.01
CA ARG A 131 2.94 23.88 -1.17
C ARG A 131 2.97 25.18 -1.97
N ARG A 132 1.81 25.69 -2.42
CA ARG A 132 1.70 27.08 -2.84
C ARG A 132 2.10 27.89 -1.62
N ASP A 133 3.27 28.50 -1.68
CA ASP A 133 3.65 29.55 -0.74
C ASP A 133 2.54 30.61 -0.82
N PRO A 134 1.87 30.96 0.30
CA PRO A 134 0.85 32.00 0.32
C PRO A 134 1.42 33.41 0.04
N ARG A 135 2.70 33.53 -0.32
CA ARG A 135 3.40 34.79 -0.65
C ARG A 135 3.77 34.99 -2.12
N ARG A 136 3.10 34.34 -3.08
CA ARG A 136 3.27 34.62 -4.52
C ARG A 136 2.00 35.13 -5.18
#